data_AF-A0A163ARZ6-F1
#
_entry.id   AF-A0A163ARZ6-F1
#
_cell.length_a   1.000
_cell.length_b   1.000
_cell.length_c   1.000
_cell.angle_alpha   90.00
_cell.angle_beta   90.00
_cell.angle_gamma   90.00
#
_symmetry.space_group_name_H-M   'P 1'
#
loop_
_entity.id
_entity.type
_entity.pdbx_description
1 polymer ?
#
loop_
_entity_poly.entity_id
_entity_poly.type
_entity_poly.pdbx_seq_one_letter_code
_entity_poly.pdbx_strand_id
1 'polypeptide(L)'
;MFSGHAQRSSLSRLNQPRHLHLLTREAANTSRDQTLQPTSAWVAGGHGVYNENTACVVGIEKSCRLYDGNPSNFIRVLASHEVVLRRAADRYIREKKKKKKKKKKKKKKKKKKKKKKKKKKKKKKKR
;
A
#
# COMPACT_ATOMS: atom_id res chain seq x y z
N MET A 1 -46.72 7.80 20.57
CA MET A 1 -46.16 7.08 21.74
C MET A 1 -45.72 5.70 21.27
N PHE A 2 -44.42 5.46 21.12
CA PHE A 2 -43.88 4.11 20.87
C PHE A 2 -42.56 3.97 21.62
N SER A 3 -42.66 3.38 22.82
CA SER A 3 -41.55 3.07 23.71
C SER A 3 -40.95 1.71 23.31
N GLY A 4 -39.99 1.73 22.40
CA GLY A 4 -39.17 0.56 22.06
C GLY A 4 -38.06 0.35 23.09
N HIS A 5 -38.29 -0.54 24.05
CA HIS A 5 -37.28 -1.01 24.99
C HIS A 5 -36.27 -1.93 24.27
N ALA A 6 -35.11 -1.37 23.91
CA ALA A 6 -33.98 -2.15 23.42
C ALA A 6 -33.24 -2.78 24.61
N GLN A 7 -33.42 -4.09 24.80
CA GLN A 7 -32.65 -4.88 25.75
C GLN A 7 -31.16 -4.81 25.39
N ARG A 8 -30.37 -4.15 26.23
CA ARG A 8 -28.92 -4.12 26.13
C ARG A 8 -28.37 -5.41 26.71
N SER A 9 -28.04 -6.37 25.85
CA SER A 9 -27.25 -7.53 26.24
C SER A 9 -25.87 -7.04 26.73
N SER A 10 -25.64 -7.19 28.02
CA SER A 10 -24.40 -6.92 28.72
C SER A 10 -23.33 -7.94 28.32
N LEU A 11 -22.58 -7.62 27.26
CA LEU A 11 -21.33 -8.32 26.97
C LEU A 11 -20.31 -7.97 28.07
N SER A 12 -20.25 -8.84 29.07
CA SER A 12 -19.21 -8.93 30.07
C SER A 12 -17.85 -9.01 29.38
N ARG A 13 -17.16 -7.86 29.33
CA ARG A 13 -15.77 -7.78 28.90
C ARG A 13 -14.92 -8.42 29.98
N LEU A 14 -14.59 -9.70 29.77
CA LEU A 14 -13.50 -10.38 30.45
C LEU A 14 -12.23 -9.53 30.36
N ASN A 15 -11.88 -9.01 31.52
CA ASN A 15 -10.74 -8.16 31.79
C ASN A 15 -9.51 -9.05 31.87
N GLN A 16 -8.89 -9.37 30.73
CA GLN A 16 -7.60 -10.08 30.75
C GLN A 16 -6.48 -9.09 31.10
N PRO A 17 -5.68 -9.36 32.16
CA PRO A 17 -4.50 -8.58 32.47
C PRO A 17 -3.47 -8.76 31.36
N ARG A 18 -3.17 -7.65 30.65
CA ARG A 18 -2.04 -7.60 29.72
C ARG A 18 -0.77 -7.56 30.56
N HIS A 19 -0.16 -8.72 30.75
CA HIS A 19 1.20 -8.84 31.26
C HIS A 19 2.12 -7.91 30.46
N LEU A 20 2.74 -6.99 31.20
CA LEU A 20 3.81 -6.12 30.73
C LEU A 20 5.02 -7.00 30.41
N HIS A 21 5.21 -7.37 29.14
CA HIS A 21 6.54 -7.72 28.64
C HIS A 21 7.37 -6.43 28.50
N LEU A 22 7.81 -5.91 29.64
CA LEU A 22 9.11 -5.29 29.74
C LEU A 22 10.11 -6.43 29.61
N LEU A 23 10.99 -6.38 28.61
CA LEU A 23 12.41 -6.73 28.70
C LEU A 23 13.06 -6.62 27.32
N THR A 24 14.02 -5.70 27.27
CA THR A 24 15.29 -5.76 26.55
C THR A 24 15.30 -6.24 25.09
N ARG A 25 15.47 -5.28 24.17
CA ARG A 25 16.29 -5.54 22.99
C ARG A 25 17.37 -4.48 22.89
N GLU A 26 18.50 -4.87 23.44
CA GLU A 26 19.76 -4.16 23.45
C GLU A 26 20.32 -3.96 22.04
N ALA A 27 21.18 -2.96 21.99
CA ALA A 27 22.10 -2.55 20.95
C ALA A 27 22.54 -3.62 19.94
N ALA A 28 22.36 -3.29 18.66
CA ALA A 28 23.32 -3.63 17.61
C ALA A 28 23.51 -2.40 16.72
N ASN A 29 24.18 -1.39 17.29
CA ASN A 29 24.90 -0.38 16.53
C ASN A 29 26.15 -1.07 15.97
N THR A 30 26.08 -1.54 14.73
CA THR A 30 27.29 -1.69 13.92
C THR A 30 27.22 -0.64 12.83
N SER A 31 28.05 0.38 13.05
CA SER A 31 28.50 1.32 12.03
C SER A 31 28.94 0.55 10.79
N ARG A 32 28.29 0.82 9.66
CA ARG A 32 28.88 0.58 8.35
C ARG A 32 28.77 1.88 7.57
N ASP A 33 29.79 2.71 7.78
CA ASP A 33 30.17 3.76 6.87
C ASP A 33 30.43 3.12 5.50
N GLN A 34 29.48 3.28 4.59
CA GLN A 34 29.75 3.21 3.16
C GLN A 34 29.48 4.59 2.60
N THR A 35 30.52 5.40 2.62
CA THR A 35 30.71 6.52 1.69
C THR A 35 30.71 5.96 0.27
N LEU A 36 29.51 5.72 -0.27
CA LEU A 36 29.31 5.62 -1.71
C LEU A 36 29.41 7.05 -2.25
N GLN A 37 30.57 7.31 -2.85
CA GLN A 37 30.85 8.45 -3.69
C GLN A 37 29.66 8.77 -4.61
N PRO A 38 29.16 10.01 -4.64
CA PRO A 38 28.25 10.46 -5.68
C PRO A 38 29.06 10.76 -6.94
N THR A 39 29.49 9.71 -7.65
CA THR A 39 30.05 9.89 -8.98
C THR A 39 28.92 10.14 -9.97
N SER A 40 28.78 11.42 -10.29
CA SER A 40 28.60 11.98 -11.64
C SER A 40 27.33 11.66 -12.43
N ALA A 41 26.89 12.72 -13.10
CA ALA A 41 25.96 12.76 -14.22
C ALA A 41 24.48 12.61 -13.84
N TRP A 42 23.91 13.79 -13.63
CA TRP A 42 22.52 14.09 -13.94
C TRP A 42 22.21 13.71 -15.39
N VAL A 43 21.86 12.44 -15.64
CA VAL A 43 21.02 12.09 -16.78
C VAL A 43 19.59 12.43 -16.38
N ALA A 44 19.31 13.73 -16.42
CA ALA A 44 17.95 14.24 -16.46
C ALA A 44 17.35 13.82 -17.81
N GLY A 45 16.34 12.95 -17.79
CA GLY A 45 15.52 12.70 -18.99
C GLY A 45 15.09 11.26 -19.25
N GLY A 46 15.47 10.30 -18.42
CA GLY A 46 15.08 8.90 -18.62
C GLY A 46 14.14 8.39 -17.54
N HIS A 47 12.94 8.97 -17.39
CA HIS A 47 11.84 8.21 -16.78
C HIS A 47 11.48 7.09 -17.77
N GLY A 48 12.32 6.05 -17.81
CA GLY A 48 12.00 4.76 -18.39
C GLY A 48 10.81 4.22 -17.63
N VAL A 49 9.62 4.61 -18.08
CA VAL A 49 8.40 3.88 -17.81
C VAL A 49 8.62 2.56 -18.55
N TYR A 50 9.36 1.65 -17.92
CA TYR A 50 9.23 0.22 -18.20
C TYR A 50 7.78 -0.08 -17.89
N ASN A 51 6.96 0.08 -18.93
CA ASN A 51 5.55 -0.14 -18.89
C ASN A 51 5.46 -1.64 -18.66
N GLU A 52 5.12 -2.08 -17.45
CA GLU A 52 4.93 -3.51 -17.16
C GLU A 52 3.92 -4.15 -18.14
N ASN A 53 3.15 -3.32 -18.86
CA ASN A 53 2.30 -3.71 -19.98
C ASN A 53 3.05 -4.11 -21.26
N THR A 54 4.20 -3.51 -21.63
CA THR A 54 4.92 -3.91 -22.86
C THR A 54 5.55 -5.28 -22.75
N ALA A 55 5.93 -5.72 -21.54
CA ALA A 55 6.40 -7.09 -21.32
C ALA A 55 5.28 -8.14 -21.51
N CYS A 56 4.03 -7.80 -21.18
CA CYS A 56 2.88 -8.71 -21.41
C CYS A 56 2.55 -8.86 -22.90
N VAL A 57 2.61 -7.79 -23.70
CA VAL A 57 2.21 -7.85 -25.12
C VAL A 57 3.23 -8.64 -25.95
N VAL A 58 4.53 -8.50 -25.67
CA VAL A 58 5.60 -9.20 -26.41
C VAL A 58 5.58 -10.72 -26.17
N GLY A 59 5.00 -11.18 -25.05
CA GLY A 59 4.83 -12.61 -24.78
C GLY A 59 3.78 -13.30 -25.65
N ILE A 60 2.72 -12.57 -26.04
CA ILE A 60 1.55 -13.16 -26.73
C ILE A 60 1.89 -13.56 -28.17
N GLU A 61 2.62 -12.71 -28.90
CA GLU A 61 3.00 -12.99 -30.30
C GLU A 61 3.84 -14.26 -30.44
N LYS A 62 4.70 -14.55 -29.46
CA LYS A 62 5.54 -15.76 -29.49
C LYS A 62 4.76 -17.02 -29.12
N SER A 63 3.76 -16.92 -28.24
CA SER A 63 2.92 -18.08 -27.89
C SER A 63 2.01 -18.54 -29.02
N CYS A 64 1.56 -17.64 -29.91
CA CYS A 64 0.64 -18.00 -31.00
C CYS A 64 1.27 -18.88 -32.09
N ARG A 65 2.59 -18.86 -32.26
CA ARG A 65 3.28 -19.67 -33.28
C ARG A 65 3.55 -21.13 -32.87
N LEU A 66 3.26 -21.51 -31.62
CA LEU A 66 3.52 -22.86 -31.08
C LEU A 66 2.26 -23.74 -30.98
N TYR A 67 1.12 -23.30 -31.52
CA TYR A 67 -0.06 -24.15 -31.55
C TYR A 67 -0.05 -25.02 -32.79
N ASP A 68 0.30 -26.29 -32.60
CA ASP A 68 0.28 -27.36 -33.61
C ASP A 68 -1.17 -27.74 -34.06
N GLY A 69 -2.03 -26.75 -34.32
CA GLY A 69 -3.38 -26.96 -34.84
C GLY A 69 -4.43 -27.48 -33.84
N ASN A 70 -4.11 -27.65 -32.55
CA ASN A 70 -5.09 -28.10 -31.56
C ASN A 70 -5.86 -26.92 -30.92
N PRO A 71 -7.17 -26.75 -31.20
CA PRO A 71 -7.98 -25.65 -30.66
C PRO A 71 -8.13 -25.69 -29.13
N SER A 72 -8.02 -26.86 -28.49
CA SER A 72 -8.10 -26.98 -27.03
C SER A 72 -6.93 -26.28 -26.34
N ASN A 73 -5.73 -26.30 -26.94
CA ASN A 73 -4.56 -25.62 -26.39
C ASN A 73 -4.71 -24.09 -26.46
N PHE A 74 -5.32 -23.58 -27.52
CA PHE A 74 -5.62 -22.15 -27.66
C PHE A 74 -6.57 -21.66 -26.56
N ILE A 75 -7.67 -22.39 -26.31
CA ILE A 75 -8.63 -22.06 -25.25
C ILE A 75 -7.96 -22.04 -23.87
N ARG A 76 -7.11 -23.04 -23.57
CA ARG A 76 -6.37 -23.09 -22.30
C ARG A 76 -5.48 -21.88 -22.10
N VAL A 77 -4.80 -21.43 -23.15
CA VAL A 77 -3.93 -20.24 -23.03
C VAL A 77 -4.74 -18.97 -22.89
N LEU A 78 -5.83 -18.80 -23.64
CA LEU A 78 -6.73 -17.66 -23.44
C LEU A 78 -7.29 -17.60 -22.01
N ALA A 79 -7.73 -18.74 -21.47
CA ALA A 79 -8.20 -18.82 -20.09
C ALA A 79 -7.10 -18.44 -19.09
N SER A 80 -5.87 -18.94 -19.29
CA SER A 80 -4.73 -18.59 -18.44
C SER A 80 -4.39 -17.09 -18.51
N HIS A 81 -4.48 -16.50 -19.71
CA HIS A 81 -4.25 -15.09 -19.95
C HIS A 81 -5.31 -14.22 -19.27
N GLU A 82 -6.58 -14.61 -19.34
CA GLU A 82 -7.67 -13.90 -18.64
C GLU A 82 -7.43 -13.86 -17.12
N VAL A 83 -7.01 -14.98 -16.52
CA VAL A 83 -6.68 -15.05 -15.09
C VAL A 83 -5.53 -14.11 -14.74
N VAL A 84 -4.48 -14.07 -15.57
CA VAL A 84 -3.33 -13.17 -15.37
C VAL A 84 -3.77 -11.70 -15.46
N LEU A 85 -4.55 -11.34 -16.47
CA LEU A 85 -5.07 -9.97 -16.64
C LEU A 85 -5.96 -9.55 -15.47
N ARG A 86 -6.87 -10.42 -15.02
CA ARG A 86 -7.72 -10.15 -13.84
C ARG A 86 -6.88 -9.90 -12.59
N ARG A 87 -5.86 -10.73 -12.34
CA ARG A 87 -4.93 -10.55 -11.19
C ARG A 87 -4.13 -9.25 -11.28
N ALA A 88 -3.67 -8.88 -12.48
CA ALA A 88 -2.95 -7.62 -12.69
C ALA A 88 -3.87 -6.40 -12.44
N ALA A 89 -5.09 -6.43 -12.97
CA ALA A 89 -6.09 -5.39 -12.73
C ALA A 89 -6.42 -5.24 -11.23
N ASP A 90 -6.62 -6.36 -10.53
CA ASP A 90 -6.87 -6.36 -9.08
C ASP A 90 -5.70 -5.77 -8.28
N ARG A 91 -4.47 -6.14 -8.64
CA ARG A 91 -3.25 -5.58 -8.03
C ARG A 91 -3.21 -4.07 -8.22
N TYR A 92 -3.42 -3.59 -9.45
CA TYR A 92 -3.46 -2.16 -9.77
C TYR A 92 -4.53 -1.42 -8.96
N ILE A 93 -5.75 -1.97 -8.86
CA ILE A 93 -6.84 -1.39 -8.07
C ILE A 93 -6.46 -1.33 -6.58
N ARG A 94 -5.87 -2.40 -6.02
CA ARG A 94 -5.41 -2.44 -4.62
C ARG A 94 -4.33 -1.40 -4.34
N GLU A 95 -3.36 -1.25 -5.24
CA GLU A 95 -2.29 -0.26 -5.13
C GLU A 95 -2.83 1.17 -5.22
N LYS A 96 -3.74 1.44 -6.16
CA LYS A 96 -4.45 2.73 -6.28
C LYS A 96 -5.24 3.07 -5.01
N LYS A 97 -5.96 2.11 -4.44
CA LYS A 97 -6.67 2.24 -3.14
C LYS A 97 -5.69 2.53 -2.00
N LYS A 98 -4.55 1.83 -1.92
CA LYS A 98 -3.49 2.04 -0.92
C LYS A 98 -2.88 3.45 -1.03
N LYS A 99 -2.57 3.93 -2.24
CA LYS A 99 -2.07 5.29 -2.51
C LYS A 99 -3.08 6.36 -2.08
N LYS A 100 -4.38 6.19 -2.39
CA LYS A 100 -5.47 7.09 -1.96
C LYS A 100 -5.58 7.14 -0.43
N LYS A 101 -5.52 6.00 0.28
CA LYS A 101 -5.54 5.92 1.75
C LYS A 101 -4.35 6.64 2.39
N LYS A 102 -3.13 6.48 1.84
CA LYS A 102 -1.90 7.18 2.30
C LYS A 102 -2.04 8.71 2.14
N LYS A 103 -2.55 9.19 0.99
CA LYS A 103 -2.83 10.62 0.74
C LYS A 103 -3.83 11.20 1.75
N LYS A 104 -4.94 10.48 2.04
CA LYS A 104 -5.94 10.88 3.05
C LYS A 104 -5.32 10.98 4.47
N LYS A 105 -4.50 10.00 4.88
CA LYS A 105 -3.80 10.01 6.19
C LYS A 105 -2.83 11.20 6.31
N LYS A 106 -2.07 11.53 5.25
CA LYS A 106 -1.18 12.71 5.20
C LYS A 106 -1.96 14.03 5.35
N LYS A 107 -3.10 14.18 4.67
CA LYS A 107 -4.00 15.36 4.78
C LYS A 107 -4.55 15.52 6.22
N LYS A 108 -5.00 14.44 6.87
CA LYS A 108 -5.49 14.46 8.27
C LYS A 108 -4.38 14.86 9.26
N LYS A 109 -3.16 14.34 9.10
CA LYS A 109 -2.00 14.74 9.94
C LYS A 109 -1.66 16.23 9.78
N LYS A 110 -1.64 16.78 8.56
CA LYS A 110 -1.40 18.22 8.30
C LYS A 110 -2.47 19.10 8.98
N LYS A 111 -3.77 18.75 8.89
CA LYS A 111 -4.86 19.49 9.56
C LYS A 111 -4.69 19.51 11.09
N LYS A 112 -4.33 18.39 11.72
CA LYS A 112 -4.07 18.32 13.18
C LYS A 112 -2.92 19.24 13.61
N LYS A 113 -1.80 19.25 12.87
CA LYS A 113 -0.65 20.14 13.15
C LYS A 113 -1.05 21.63 13.08
N LYS A 114 -1.83 22.04 12.08
CA LYS A 114 -2.35 23.43 11.96
C LYS A 114 -3.23 23.83 13.16
N LYS A 115 -4.15 22.96 13.61
CA LYS A 115 -5.00 23.22 14.79
C LYS A 115 -4.17 23.40 16.08
N LYS A 116 -3.16 22.57 16.31
CA LYS A 116 -2.26 22.69 17.47
C LYS A 116 -1.48 24.03 17.48
N LYS A 117 -0.95 24.46 16.32
CA LYS A 117 -0.26 25.76 16.19
C LYS A 117 -1.19 26.94 16.52
N LYS A 118 -2.44 26.94 16.02
CA LYS A 118 -3.42 28.00 16.34
C LYS A 118 -3.74 28.08 17.85
N LYS A 119 -3.93 26.93 18.53
CA LYS A 119 -4.16 26.90 19.98
C LYS A 119 -2.99 27.47 20.78
N LYS A 120 -1.74 27.13 20.42
CA LYS A 120 -0.54 27.69 21.06
C LYS A 120 -0.45 29.22 20.90
N LYS A 121 -0.73 29.75 19.70
CA LYS A 121 -0.76 31.20 19.44
C LYS A 121 -1.82 31.93 20.29
N LYS A 122 -3.03 31.36 20.42
CA LYS A 122 -4.09 31.93 21.27
C LYS A 122 -3.71 31.97 22.77
N LYS A 123 -3.04 30.93 23.28
CA LYS A 123 -2.58 30.89 24.67
C LYS A 123 -1.49 31.95 24.96
N LYS A 124 -0.58 32.18 24.01
CA LYS A 124 0.48 33.21 24.14
C LYS A 124 -0.03 34.65 24.11
N LYS A 125 -1.24 34.91 23.57
CA LYS A 125 -1.85 36.25 23.54
C LYS A 125 -2.68 36.59 24.79
N LYS A 126 -2.94 35.59 25.65
CA LYS A 126 -3.73 35.75 26.88
C LYS A 126 -2.86 35.84 28.14
N ARG A 127 -1.57 35.55 28.00
CA ARG A 127 -0.54 35.82 28.99
C ARG A 127 0.12 37.11 28.56
#